data_AF-A0A5N3ZZC2-F1
#
_entry.id   AF-A0A5N3ZZC2-F1
#
_cell.length_a   1.000
_cell.length_b   1.000
_cell.length_c   1.000
_cell.angle_alpha   90.00
_cell.angle_beta   90.00
_cell.angle_gamma   90.00
#
_symmetry.space_group_name_H-M   'P 1'
#
loop_
_entity.id
_entity.type
_entity.pdbx_description
1 polymer ?
#
loop_
_entity_poly.entity_id
_entity_poly.type
_entity_poly.pdbx_seq_one_letter_code
_entity_poly.pdbx_strand_id
1 'polypeptide(L)'
;STTVLQWLKSTYITDIFVANRIEQIRENLPSSVWRHVSGTENPADCLSRGLSPLQLMEHRLWLSGPAWLQINESLWPVTSIDLGEEGLEGDQHIHTSLVNVREKEEHPLYELVLRRSSWSFILRTT
;
A
#
# COMPACT_ATOMS: atom_id res chain seq x y z
N SER A 1 -4.07 -3.70 8.98
CA SER A 1 -3.28 -2.59 9.55
C SER A 1 -4.24 -1.51 10.03
N THR A 2 -4.11 -1.10 11.29
CA THR A 2 -4.97 -0.06 11.91
C THR A 2 -4.62 1.35 11.44
N THR A 3 -3.40 1.57 10.94
CA THR A 3 -2.92 2.88 10.46
C THR A 3 -3.78 3.44 9.32
N VAL A 4 -4.18 2.61 8.36
CA VAL A 4 -5.04 3.04 7.24
C VAL A 4 -6.40 3.48 7.75
N LEU A 5 -6.93 2.81 8.77
CA LEU A 5 -8.21 3.18 9.37
C LEU A 5 -8.11 4.51 10.15
N GLN A 6 -6.95 4.80 10.75
CA GLN A 6 -6.68 6.11 11.35
C GLN A 6 -6.63 7.20 10.28
N TRP A 7 -5.93 6.99 9.16
CA TRP A 7 -5.91 7.95 8.06
C TRP A 7 -7.28 8.20 7.45
N LEU A 8 -8.09 7.15 7.26
CA LEU A 8 -9.47 7.28 6.77
C LEU A 8 -10.35 8.13 7.70
N LYS A 9 -10.07 8.13 9.01
CA LYS A 9 -10.79 8.95 10.00
C LYS A 9 -10.18 10.34 10.19
N SER A 10 -8.91 10.54 9.83
CA SER A 10 -8.22 11.82 9.96
C SER A 10 -8.69 12.82 8.92
N THR A 11 -8.84 14.08 9.32
CA THR A 11 -9.08 15.19 8.39
C THR A 11 -7.80 15.71 7.75
N TYR A 12 -6.63 15.35 8.31
CA TYR A 12 -5.34 15.86 7.88
C TYR A 12 -4.30 14.73 7.75
N ILE A 13 -3.63 14.67 6.61
CA ILE A 13 -2.57 13.70 6.30
C ILE A 13 -1.43 14.46 5.62
N THR A 14 -0.24 14.39 6.21
CA THR A 14 0.95 15.12 5.74
C THR A 14 1.59 14.48 4.51
N ASP A 15 1.58 13.15 4.43
CA ASP A 15 2.12 12.41 3.29
C ASP A 15 1.20 12.52 2.07
N ILE A 16 1.70 13.12 1.00
CA ILE A 16 0.93 13.39 -0.22
C ILE A 16 0.47 12.09 -0.91
N PHE A 17 1.29 11.04 -0.89
CA PHE A 17 0.90 9.76 -1.49
C PHE A 17 -0.27 9.14 -0.71
N VAL A 18 -0.20 9.14 0.62
CA VAL A 18 -1.28 8.65 1.47
C VAL A 18 -2.52 9.52 1.31
N ALA A 19 -2.39 10.84 1.35
CA ALA A 19 -3.52 11.77 1.21
C ALA A 19 -4.29 11.54 -0.10
N ASN A 20 -3.59 11.46 -1.23
CA ASN A 20 -4.21 11.21 -2.53
C ASN A 20 -4.95 9.87 -2.59
N ARG A 21 -4.43 8.82 -1.94
CA ARG A 21 -5.08 7.50 -1.91
C ARG A 21 -6.31 7.50 -1.01
N ILE A 22 -6.24 8.16 0.14
CA ILE A 22 -7.36 8.30 1.05
C ILE A 22 -8.49 9.09 0.40
N GLU A 23 -8.16 10.14 -0.36
CA GLU A 23 -9.17 10.91 -1.09
C GLU A 23 -9.86 10.06 -2.17
N GLN A 24 -9.09 9.32 -2.98
CA GLN A 24 -9.67 8.37 -3.94
C GLN A 24 -10.60 7.36 -3.27
N ILE A 25 -10.23 6.83 -2.09
CA ILE A 25 -11.08 5.89 -1.37
C ILE A 25 -12.39 6.56 -0.95
N ARG A 26 -12.33 7.78 -0.40
CA ARG A 26 -13.52 8.53 0.03
C ARG A 26 -14.44 8.89 -1.13
N GLU A 27 -13.88 9.31 -2.26
CA GLU A 27 -14.66 9.63 -3.47
C GLU A 27 -15.38 8.41 -4.02
N ASN A 28 -14.71 7.27 -4.10
CA ASN A 28 -15.30 6.03 -4.63
C ASN A 28 -16.28 5.38 -3.65
N LEU A 29 -16.14 5.65 -2.35
CA LEU A 29 -16.88 4.98 -1.27
C LEU A 29 -17.34 5.98 -0.19
N PRO A 30 -18.23 6.93 -0.54
CA PRO A 30 -18.55 8.10 0.30
C PRO A 30 -19.35 7.78 1.56
N SER A 31 -19.98 6.60 1.64
CA SER A 31 -20.81 6.19 2.79
C SER A 31 -20.39 4.83 3.37
N SER A 32 -19.15 4.42 3.15
CA SER A 32 -18.65 3.13 3.63
C SER A 32 -18.23 3.18 5.09
N VAL A 33 -18.64 2.15 5.84
CA VAL A 33 -18.18 1.92 7.21
C VAL A 33 -16.93 1.04 7.18
N TRP A 34 -15.80 1.62 7.60
CA TRP A 34 -14.53 0.92 7.61
C TRP A 34 -14.25 0.30 8.99
N ARG A 35 -13.96 -1.00 9.02
CA ARG A 35 -13.59 -1.75 10.23
C ARG A 35 -12.26 -2.46 10.03
N HIS A 36 -11.55 -2.73 11.12
CA HIS A 36 -10.30 -3.45 11.08
C HIS A 36 -10.53 -4.96 11.25
N VAL A 37 -9.81 -5.76 10.46
CA VAL A 37 -9.70 -7.22 10.65
C VAL A 37 -8.28 -7.52 11.12
N SER A 38 -8.15 -8.35 12.16
CA SER A 38 -6.84 -8.78 12.67
C SER A 38 -6.04 -9.48 11.55
N GLY A 39 -4.71 -9.33 11.54
CA GLY A 39 -3.88 -9.91 10.46
C GLY A 39 -4.00 -11.44 10.37
N THR A 40 -4.19 -12.11 11.51
CA THR A 40 -4.42 -13.57 11.58
C THR A 40 -5.75 -14.01 11.00
N GLU A 41 -6.72 -13.11 10.91
CA GLU A 41 -8.05 -13.36 10.37
C GLU A 41 -8.25 -12.68 9.01
N ASN A 42 -7.26 -11.96 8.48
CA ASN A 42 -7.38 -11.30 7.18
C ASN A 42 -7.19 -12.34 6.05
N PRO A 43 -8.21 -12.60 5.21
CA PRO A 43 -8.05 -13.52 4.08
C PRO A 43 -6.92 -13.06 3.13
N ALA A 44 -6.76 -11.75 2.89
CA ALA A 44 -5.71 -11.24 2.00
C ALA A 44 -4.29 -11.56 2.49
N ASP A 45 -4.09 -11.71 3.81
CA ASP A 45 -2.81 -12.11 4.39
C ASP A 45 -2.41 -13.54 3.97
N CYS A 46 -3.38 -14.42 3.69
CA CYS A 46 -3.12 -15.78 3.25
C CYS A 46 -2.29 -15.78 1.95
N LEU A 47 -2.68 -14.94 1.00
CA LEU A 47 -1.97 -14.82 -0.27
C LEU A 47 -0.62 -14.10 -0.10
N SER A 48 -0.58 -12.99 0.65
CA SER A 48 0.65 -12.21 0.83
C SER A 48 1.73 -12.93 1.63
N ARG A 49 1.34 -13.92 2.46
CA ARG A 49 2.26 -14.82 3.18
C ARG A 49 2.83 -15.95 2.32
N GLY A 50 2.41 -16.06 1.05
CA GLY A 50 3.01 -16.98 0.09
C GLY A 50 2.42 -18.39 0.11
N LEU A 51 1.14 -18.55 0.47
CA LEU A 51 0.47 -19.83 0.25
C LEU A 51 0.48 -20.19 -1.24
N SER A 52 0.80 -21.45 -1.54
CA SER A 52 0.75 -21.95 -2.91
C SER A 52 -0.70 -21.99 -3.42
N PRO A 53 -0.94 -21.96 -4.74
CA PRO A 53 -2.29 -22.02 -5.30
C PRO A 53 -3.11 -23.22 -4.78
N LEU A 54 -2.48 -24.40 -4.66
CA LEU A 54 -3.14 -25.60 -4.15
C LEU A 54 -3.56 -25.44 -2.69
N GLN A 55 -2.68 -24.90 -1.85
CA GLN A 55 -3.02 -24.66 -0.44
C GLN A 55 -4.13 -23.61 -0.31
N LEU A 56 -4.11 -22.57 -1.15
CA LEU A 56 -5.11 -21.52 -1.17
C LEU A 56 -6.51 -22.07 -1.51
N MET A 57 -6.58 -23.06 -2.43
CA MET A 57 -7.83 -23.75 -2.81
C MET A 57 -8.46 -24.56 -1.68
N GLU A 58 -7.69 -24.90 -0.64
CA GLU A 58 -8.17 -25.62 0.54
C GLU A 58 -8.21 -24.72 1.79
N HIS A 59 -7.76 -23.47 1.69
CA HIS A 59 -7.58 -22.58 2.83
C HIS A 59 -8.91 -21.94 3.25
N ARG A 60 -9.51 -22.47 4.32
CA ARG A 60 -10.81 -22.03 4.86
C ARG A 60 -10.93 -20.53 5.07
N LEU A 61 -9.90 -19.89 5.65
CA LEU A 61 -9.91 -18.45 5.90
C LEU A 61 -9.93 -17.64 4.59
N TRP A 62 -9.26 -18.12 3.54
CA TRP A 62 -9.25 -17.46 2.23
C TRP A 62 -10.63 -17.55 1.56
N LEU A 63 -11.23 -18.74 1.60
CA LEU A 63 -12.47 -19.04 0.90
C LEU A 63 -13.72 -18.52 1.60
N SER A 64 -13.74 -18.60 2.93
CA SER A 64 -14.95 -18.35 3.74
C SER A 64 -14.83 -17.15 4.67
N GLY A 65 -13.65 -16.55 4.77
CA GLY A 65 -13.38 -15.47 5.72
C GLY A 65 -13.40 -15.93 7.18
N PRO A 66 -13.32 -14.97 8.11
CA PRO A 66 -13.45 -15.23 9.54
C PRO A 66 -14.85 -15.74 9.89
N ALA A 67 -14.94 -16.62 10.89
CA ALA A 67 -16.22 -17.15 11.33
C ALA A 67 -17.20 -16.06 11.81
N TRP A 68 -16.67 -15.01 12.45
CA TRP A 68 -17.49 -13.90 12.94
C TRP A 68 -18.07 -13.03 11.82
N LEU A 69 -17.57 -13.11 10.58
CA LEU A 69 -18.16 -12.38 9.45
C LEU A 69 -19.48 -13.01 8.99
N GLN A 70 -19.73 -14.28 9.35
CA GLN A 70 -20.93 -15.03 9.01
C GLN A 70 -22.06 -14.87 10.03
N ILE A 71 -21.78 -14.29 11.19
CA ILE A 71 -22.79 -13.98 12.21
C ILE A 71 -23.30 -12.55 12.04
N ASN A 72 -24.34 -12.20 12.80
CA ASN A 72 -24.95 -10.87 12.75
C ASN A 72 -23.93 -9.76 13.04
N GLU A 73 -23.99 -8.65 12.31
CA GLU A 73 -23.08 -7.50 12.44
C GLU A 73 -23.00 -6.91 13.85
N SER A 74 -24.08 -7.01 14.63
CA SER A 74 -24.10 -6.59 16.04
C SER A 74 -23.15 -7.39 16.94
N LEU A 75 -22.76 -8.59 16.53
CA LEU A 75 -21.84 -9.47 17.25
C LEU A 75 -20.42 -9.42 16.69
N TRP A 76 -20.17 -8.58 15.68
CA TRP A 76 -18.83 -8.45 15.11
C TRP A 76 -17.88 -7.81 16.12
N PRO A 77 -16.59 -8.20 16.11
CA PRO A 77 -15.61 -7.62 17.02
C PRO A 77 -15.49 -6.11 16.79
N VAL A 78 -15.66 -5.35 17.87
CA VAL A 78 -15.45 -3.90 17.86
C VAL A 78 -13.96 -3.64 18.05
N THR A 79 -13.32 -3.03 17.04
CA THR A 79 -11.96 -2.55 17.20
C THR A 79 -12.01 -1.12 17.75
N SER A 80 -11.76 -0.96 19.05
CA SER A 80 -11.49 0.37 19.62
C SER A 80 -10.11 0.82 19.12
N ILE A 81 -10.10 1.81 18.23
CA ILE A 81 -8.87 2.54 17.92
C ILE A 81 -8.87 3.73 18.86
N ASP A 82 -8.00 3.70 19.87
CA ASP A 82 -7.70 4.90 20.65
C ASP A 82 -7.05 5.90 19.70
N LEU A 83 -7.79 6.96 19.42
CA LEU A 83 -7.25 8.18 18.83
C LEU A 83 -6.52 8.91 19.94
N GLY A 84 -5.33 8.43 20.30
CA GLY A 84 -4.41 9.23 21.09
C GLY A 84 -4.15 10.51 20.31
N GLU A 85 -4.39 11.66 20.93
CA GLU A 85 -3.96 12.98 20.44
C GLU A 85 -2.43 13.15 20.46
N GLU A 86 -1.68 12.06 20.26
CA GLU A 86 -0.24 12.17 20.05
C GLU A 86 -0.04 12.53 18.59
N GLY A 87 0.32 13.80 18.41
CA GLY A 87 0.41 14.46 17.13
C GLY A 87 1.22 13.66 16.12
N LEU A 88 0.80 13.78 14.87
CA LEU A 88 1.61 13.47 13.70
C LEU A 88 2.79 14.47 13.57
N GLU A 89 3.52 14.75 14.66
CA GLU A 89 4.89 15.25 14.59
C GLU A 89 5.78 14.03 14.33
N GLY A 90 5.64 13.49 13.12
CA GLY A 90 6.67 12.67 12.54
C GLY A 90 7.86 13.57 12.29
N ASP A 91 8.86 13.50 13.16
CA ASP A 91 10.23 13.87 12.86
C ASP A 91 10.64 13.11 11.59
N GLN A 92 10.38 13.73 10.43
CA GLN A 92 11.00 13.32 9.17
C GLN A 92 12.46 13.71 9.28
N HIS A 93 13.27 12.86 9.91
CA HIS A 93 14.66 12.76 9.52
C HIS A 93 14.68 12.25 8.09
N ILE A 94 14.56 13.20 7.14
CA ILE A 94 14.88 13.00 5.74
C ILE A 94 16.34 12.55 5.74
N HIS A 95 16.58 11.24 5.63
CA HIS A 95 17.90 10.74 5.35
C HIS A 95 18.19 11.08 3.88
N THR A 96 18.56 12.34 3.64
CA THR A 96 19.10 12.80 2.37
C THR A 96 20.43 12.09 2.19
N SER A 97 20.38 10.90 1.59
CA SER A 97 21.57 10.22 1.12
C SER A 97 22.18 11.11 0.03
N LEU A 98 23.22 11.87 0.36
CA LEU A 98 24.03 12.60 -0.60
C LEU A 98 24.72 11.57 -1.50
N VAL A 99 24.11 11.27 -2.65
CA VAL A 99 24.77 10.51 -3.70
C VAL A 99 25.77 11.48 -4.35
N ASN A 100 27.05 11.26 -4.10
CA ASN A 100 28.11 11.95 -4.84
C ASN A 100 28.03 11.48 -6.30
N VAL A 101 27.37 12.28 -7.14
CA VAL A 101 27.41 12.11 -8.60
C VAL A 101 28.82 12.51 -9.01
N ARG A 102 29.69 11.52 -9.18
CA ARG A 102 30.89 11.73 -10.01
C ARG A 102 30.37 12.11 -11.38
N GLU A 103 30.86 13.22 -11.93
CA GLU A 103 30.64 13.59 -13.33
C GLU A 103 30.93 12.35 -14.17
N LYS A 104 29.85 11.74 -14.69
CA LYS A 104 29.94 10.58 -15.55
C LYS A 104 30.27 11.15 -16.91
N GLU A 105 31.45 10.83 -17.44
CA GLU A 105 31.74 11.04 -18.86
C GLU A 105 30.54 10.54 -19.66
N GLU A 106 29.93 11.44 -20.46
CA GLU A 106 28.75 11.11 -21.23
C GLU A 106 29.11 9.99 -22.21
N HIS A 107 28.58 8.79 -21.94
CA HIS A 107 28.80 7.65 -22.81
C HIS A 107 28.18 7.98 -24.17
N PRO A 108 28.89 7.77 -25.31
CA PRO A 108 28.42 8.16 -26.65
C PRO A 108 27.10 7.51 -27.10
N LEU A 109 26.56 6.59 -26.30
CA LEU A 109 25.26 5.96 -26.54
C LEU A 109 24.09 6.77 -25.96
N TYR A 110 24.35 7.72 -25.06
CA TYR A 110 23.33 8.53 -24.39
C TYR A 110 22.50 9.35 -25.39
N GLU A 111 23.17 9.93 -26.40
CA GLU A 111 22.55 10.59 -27.55
C GLU A 111 21.55 9.69 -28.30
N LEU A 112 21.89 8.40 -28.50
CA LEU A 112 21.03 7.46 -29.22
C LEU A 112 19.76 7.11 -28.42
N VAL A 113 19.87 7.03 -27.09
CA VAL A 113 18.74 6.80 -26.19
C VAL A 113 17.76 7.97 -26.21
N LEU A 114 18.27 9.21 -26.25
CA LEU A 114 17.42 10.41 -26.31
C LEU A 114 16.77 10.60 -27.68
N ARG A 115 17.43 10.16 -28.76
CA ARG A 115 16.96 10.40 -30.14
C ARG A 115 15.93 9.38 -30.64
N ARG A 116 15.78 8.22 -29.99
CA ARG A 116 14.90 7.14 -30.46
C ARG A 116 14.00 6.60 -29.36
N SER A 117 12.70 6.62 -29.59
CA SER A 117 11.66 6.14 -28.66
C SER A 117 11.53 4.61 -28.59
N SER A 118 12.39 3.85 -29.29
CA SER A 118 12.33 2.38 -29.32
C SER A 118 13.68 1.76 -29.00
N TRP A 119 13.76 1.16 -27.81
CA TRP A 119 14.94 0.48 -27.28
C TRP A 119 15.41 -0.69 -28.17
N SER A 120 14.46 -1.37 -28.82
CA SER A 120 14.74 -2.47 -29.76
C SER A 120 15.52 -2.04 -31.01
N PHE A 121 15.48 -0.76 -31.37
CA PHE A 121 16.23 -0.24 -32.51
C PHE A 121 17.71 -0.01 -32.15
N ILE A 122 17.96 0.41 -30.91
CA ILE A 122 19.31 0.72 -30.38
C ILE A 122 20.16 -0.56 -30.27
N LEU A 123 19.54 -1.68 -29.86
CA LEU A 123 20.22 -2.98 -29.68
C LEU A 123 20.63 -3.70 -30.98
N ARG A 124 20.16 -3.24 -32.15
CA ARG A 124 20.47 -3.88 -33.44
C ARG A 124 21.59 -3.20 -34.23
N THR A 125 22.02 -2.02 -33.78
CA THR A 125 23.06 -1.21 -34.44
C THR A 125 24.43 -1.30 -33.76
N THR A 126 24.55 -2.08 -32.69
CA THR A 126 25.80 -2.42 -31.98
C THR A 126 26.12 -3.89 -32.19
#